data_AF-A0A6B1E8G6-F1
#
_entry.id   AF-A0A6B1E8G6-F1
#
_cell.length_a   1.000
_cell.length_b   1.000
_cell.length_c   1.000
_cell.angle_alpha   90.00
_cell.angle_beta   90.00
_cell.angle_gamma   90.00
#
_symmetry.space_group_name_H-M   'P 1'
#
loop_
_entity.id
_entity.type
_entity.pdbx_description
1 polymer ?
#
loop_
_entity_poly.entity_id
_entity_poly.type
_entity_poly.pdbx_seq_one_letter_code
_entity_poly.pdbx_strand_id
1 'polypeptide(L)'
;MKVAPNLYWKPAPPSSFTGKVHGPSWVLIGWEVAGPHAAALGWHGANLVGWSNQIALQHVEFAVPGEPSQRQPHPRVTIRSRKNLRRRDLTRLEATYLEAVIGFDRWCEGGWDQALSTTKIRLERSAENGEELPRADAVERVAEYEWLRTGRDQFRSRMRDLVGVMTGCDQRAGG
;
A
#
# COMPACT_ATOMS: atom_id res chain seq x y z
N MET A 1 12.31 -24.74 0.17
CA MET A 1 11.57 -24.83 -1.10
C MET A 1 11.86 -23.57 -1.92
N LYS A 2 12.19 -23.69 -3.22
CA LYS A 2 12.38 -22.51 -4.07
C LYS A 2 11.01 -21.86 -4.35
N VAL A 3 10.90 -20.54 -4.21
CA VAL A 3 9.63 -19.80 -4.39
C VAL A 3 9.69 -18.73 -5.50
N ALA A 4 10.89 -18.24 -5.83
CA ALA A 4 11.15 -17.39 -7.00
C ALA A 4 12.62 -17.61 -7.44
N PRO A 5 13.08 -17.05 -8.58
CA PRO A 5 14.49 -17.06 -8.93
C PRO A 5 15.33 -16.49 -7.77
N ASN A 6 16.31 -17.26 -7.30
CA ASN A 6 17.19 -16.92 -6.18
C ASN A 6 16.49 -16.67 -4.83
N LEU A 7 15.21 -17.01 -4.66
CA LEU A 7 14.49 -16.89 -3.39
C LEU A 7 13.98 -18.24 -2.91
N TYR A 8 14.30 -18.57 -1.65
CA TYR A 8 13.97 -19.85 -1.04
C TYR A 8 13.17 -19.63 0.25
N TRP A 9 12.04 -20.32 0.37
CA TRP A 9 11.27 -20.40 1.60
C TRP A 9 11.80 -21.52 2.49
N LYS A 10 12.12 -21.16 3.73
CA LYS A 10 12.40 -22.10 4.81
C LYS A 10 11.12 -22.27 5.62
N PRO A 11 10.47 -23.45 5.59
CA PRO A 11 9.27 -23.67 6.40
C PRO A 11 9.61 -23.55 7.87
N ALA A 12 8.80 -22.79 8.60
CA ALA A 12 8.85 -22.76 10.05
C ALA A 12 8.32 -24.09 10.63
N PRO A 13 8.77 -24.49 11.83
CA PRO A 13 8.15 -25.59 12.54
C PRO A 13 6.64 -25.33 12.71
N PRO A 14 5.82 -26.38 12.79
CA PRO A 14 4.38 -26.22 12.94
C PRO A 14 4.06 -25.35 14.15
N SER A 15 3.03 -24.51 14.04
CA SER A 15 2.52 -23.77 15.19
C SER A 15 2.16 -24.75 16.31
N SER A 16 2.73 -24.58 17.50
CA SER A 16 2.46 -25.42 18.67
C SER A 16 0.98 -25.40 19.09
N PHE A 17 0.27 -24.34 18.71
CA PHE A 17 -1.15 -24.16 19.04
C PHE A 17 -2.10 -24.79 18.02
N THR A 18 -1.76 -24.75 16.73
CA THR A 18 -2.69 -25.20 15.66
C THR A 18 -2.21 -26.45 14.91
N GLY A 19 -0.96 -26.89 15.13
CA GLY A 19 -0.32 -27.98 14.39
C GLY A 19 -0.09 -27.69 12.91
N LYS A 20 -0.45 -26.49 12.41
CA LYS A 20 -0.34 -26.14 11.00
C LYS A 20 1.05 -25.59 10.68
N VAL A 21 1.60 -26.02 9.55
CA VAL A 21 2.75 -25.38 8.91
C VAL A 21 2.23 -24.19 8.13
N HIS A 22 2.69 -22.99 8.47
CA HIS A 22 2.34 -21.80 7.72
C HIS A 22 3.04 -21.83 6.36
N GLY A 23 2.24 -21.76 5.29
CA GLY A 23 2.75 -21.57 3.93
C GLY A 23 3.44 -20.22 3.77
N PRO A 24 4.17 -20.03 2.66
CA PRO A 24 4.80 -18.76 2.37
C PRO A 24 3.77 -17.61 2.26
N SER A 25 4.12 -16.46 2.83
CA SER A 25 3.35 -15.22 2.61
C SER A 25 3.70 -14.65 1.25
N TRP A 26 2.73 -14.66 0.32
CA TRP A 26 2.92 -14.12 -1.03
C TRP A 26 3.16 -12.61 -1.03
N VAL A 27 2.65 -11.90 -0.02
CA VAL A 27 2.94 -10.49 0.20
C VAL A 27 4.43 -10.30 0.49
N LEU A 28 4.97 -11.05 1.45
CA LEU A 28 6.40 -10.96 1.80
C LEU A 28 7.28 -11.36 0.62
N ILE A 29 6.96 -12.47 -0.04
CA ILE A 29 7.66 -12.88 -1.25
C ILE A 29 7.62 -11.76 -2.30
N GLY A 30 6.43 -11.22 -2.57
CA GLY A 30 6.25 -10.17 -3.55
C GLY A 30 7.12 -8.93 -3.29
N TRP A 31 7.19 -8.48 -2.04
CA TRP A 31 8.09 -7.39 -1.63
C TRP A 31 9.57 -7.71 -1.87
N GLU A 32 10.00 -8.94 -1.58
CA GLU A 32 11.38 -9.37 -1.80
C GLU A 32 11.74 -9.44 -3.29
N VAL A 33 10.85 -9.97 -4.14
CA VAL A 33 11.12 -10.06 -5.59
C VAL A 33 10.98 -8.72 -6.31
N ALA A 34 10.05 -7.86 -5.88
CA ALA A 34 9.88 -6.52 -6.45
C ALA A 34 11.03 -5.58 -6.04
N GLY A 35 11.68 -5.84 -4.92
CA GLY A 35 12.86 -5.14 -4.48
C GLY A 35 12.59 -3.82 -3.74
N PRO A 36 13.60 -2.95 -3.60
CA PRO A 36 13.46 -1.67 -2.94
C PRO A 36 12.61 -0.71 -3.80
N HIS A 37 11.88 0.20 -3.14
CA HIS A 37 11.01 1.21 -3.80
C HIS A 37 9.80 0.65 -4.56
N ALA A 38 9.48 -0.62 -4.36
CA ALA A 38 8.23 -1.19 -4.84
C ALA A 38 7.02 -0.54 -4.14
N ALA A 39 5.86 -0.67 -4.75
CA ALA A 39 4.57 -0.25 -4.22
C ALA A 39 3.56 -1.37 -4.41
N ALA A 40 2.72 -1.66 -3.43
CA ALA A 40 1.62 -2.60 -3.63
C ALA A 40 0.51 -1.96 -4.48
N LEU A 41 -0.10 -2.77 -5.34
CA LEU A 41 -1.12 -2.34 -6.30
C LEU A 41 -2.51 -2.89 -5.98
N GLY A 42 -3.51 -2.27 -6.61
CA GLY A 42 -4.90 -2.75 -6.61
C GLY A 42 -5.48 -2.89 -5.22
N TRP A 43 -6.30 -3.92 -5.01
CA TRP A 43 -6.91 -4.19 -3.70
C TRP A 43 -5.89 -4.46 -2.60
N HIS A 44 -4.75 -5.08 -2.93
CA HIS A 44 -3.69 -5.29 -1.95
C HIS A 44 -3.11 -3.96 -1.45
N GLY A 45 -2.80 -3.04 -2.37
CA GLY A 45 -2.38 -1.68 -2.05
C GLY A 45 -3.44 -0.93 -1.25
N ALA A 46 -4.70 -0.93 -1.70
CA ALA A 46 -5.83 -0.28 -1.02
C ALA A 46 -6.00 -0.75 0.43
N ASN A 47 -5.91 -2.06 0.68
CA ASN A 47 -5.95 -2.60 2.04
C ASN A 47 -4.73 -2.19 2.85
N LEU A 48 -3.55 -2.27 2.24
CA LEU A 48 -2.31 -1.89 2.89
C LEU A 48 -2.26 -0.42 3.28
N VAL A 49 -3.09 0.45 2.69
CA VAL A 49 -3.19 1.87 3.08
C VAL A 49 -4.53 2.28 3.66
N GLY A 50 -5.36 1.31 4.08
CA GLY A 50 -6.59 1.58 4.83
C GLY A 50 -7.74 2.14 3.99
N TRP A 51 -7.63 2.09 2.67
CA TRP A 51 -8.68 2.50 1.73
C TRP A 51 -9.72 1.41 1.47
N SER A 52 -9.42 0.16 1.85
CA SER A 52 -10.34 -0.96 1.74
C SER A 52 -10.09 -1.98 2.87
N ASN A 53 -11.13 -2.72 3.22
CA ASN A 53 -11.07 -3.86 4.16
C ASN A 53 -11.37 -5.20 3.45
N GLN A 54 -11.48 -5.19 2.12
CA GLN A 54 -11.77 -6.41 1.36
C GLN A 54 -10.61 -7.39 1.52
N ILE A 55 -10.87 -8.69 1.67
CA ILE A 55 -9.77 -9.66 1.78
C ILE A 55 -9.04 -9.72 0.44
N ALA A 56 -7.79 -9.24 0.38
CA ALA A 56 -6.97 -9.32 -0.83
C ALA A 56 -6.64 -10.78 -1.16
N LEU A 57 -6.93 -11.14 -2.40
CA LEU A 57 -6.92 -12.49 -2.96
C LEU A 57 -5.52 -13.09 -3.10
N GLN A 58 -5.52 -14.38 -3.46
CA GLN A 58 -4.37 -15.27 -3.69
C GLN A 58 -3.32 -14.78 -4.72
N HIS A 59 -3.47 -13.58 -5.27
CA HIS A 59 -2.60 -12.94 -6.24
C HIS A 59 -2.27 -11.51 -5.77
N VAL A 60 -0.98 -11.18 -5.71
CA VAL A 60 -0.48 -9.87 -5.29
C VAL A 60 0.19 -9.17 -6.46
N GLU A 61 0.01 -7.85 -6.52
CA GLU A 61 0.56 -7.01 -7.58
C GLU A 61 1.42 -5.89 -6.99
N PHE A 62 2.55 -5.62 -7.64
CA PHE A 62 3.50 -4.59 -7.23
C PHE A 62 3.88 -3.70 -8.41
N ALA A 63 4.06 -2.41 -8.16
CA ALA A 63 4.68 -1.46 -9.09
C ALA A 63 6.12 -1.20 -8.69
N VAL A 64 7.01 -1.08 -9.67
CA VAL A 64 8.42 -0.74 -9.48
C VAL A 64 8.85 0.39 -10.41
N PRO A 65 9.81 1.24 -10.02
CA PRO A 65 10.34 2.28 -10.89
C PRO A 65 11.26 1.68 -11.97
N GLY A 66 10.94 1.95 -13.24
CA GLY A 66 11.63 1.40 -14.40
C GLY A 66 11.09 0.03 -14.82
N GLU A 67 11.88 -0.68 -15.63
CA GLU A 67 11.51 -2.00 -16.16
C GLU A 67 11.96 -3.11 -15.19
N PRO A 68 11.04 -3.98 -14.72
CA PRO A 68 11.43 -5.12 -13.90
C PRO A 68 12.19 -6.16 -14.73
N SER A 69 13.14 -6.86 -14.11
CA SER A 69 13.83 -7.99 -14.74
C SER A 69 12.87 -9.16 -15.08
N GLN A 70 11.80 -9.30 -14.30
CA GLN A 70 10.71 -10.25 -14.53
C GLN A 70 9.37 -9.64 -14.13
N ARG A 71 8.42 -9.64 -15.06
CA ARG A 71 7.05 -9.13 -14.83
C ARG A 71 6.17 -10.10 -14.03
N GLN A 72 6.50 -11.40 -14.04
CA GLN A 72 5.78 -12.42 -13.29
C GLN A 72 6.77 -13.45 -12.71
N PRO A 73 7.47 -13.13 -11.60
CA PRO A 73 8.44 -14.05 -11.00
C PRO A 73 7.79 -15.30 -10.38
N HIS A 74 6.47 -15.27 -10.14
CA HIS A 74 5.69 -16.38 -9.62
C HIS A 74 4.22 -16.25 -10.10
N PRO A 75 3.44 -17.34 -10.29
CA PRO A 75 2.04 -17.26 -10.74
C PRO A 75 1.11 -16.41 -9.86
N ARG A 76 1.50 -16.18 -8.59
CA ARG A 76 0.77 -15.38 -7.60
C ARG A 76 1.33 -13.96 -7.40
N VAL A 77 2.37 -13.59 -8.15
CA VAL A 77 3.06 -12.29 -8.00
C VAL A 77 3.24 -11.67 -9.38
N THR A 78 2.63 -10.51 -9.58
CA THR A 78 2.83 -9.69 -10.79
C THR A 78 3.55 -8.40 -10.45
N ILE A 79 4.52 -8.02 -11.27
CA ILE A 79 5.30 -6.79 -11.15
C ILE A 79 5.07 -5.92 -12.39
N ARG A 80 4.64 -4.68 -12.17
CA ARG A 80 4.38 -3.68 -13.20
C ARG A 80 5.43 -2.57 -13.16
N SER A 81 5.86 -2.11 -14.33
CA SER A 81 6.75 -0.96 -14.48
C SER A 81 6.01 0.36 -14.25
N ARG A 82 6.73 1.36 -13.73
CA ARG A 82 6.34 2.79 -13.69
C ARG A 82 7.46 3.62 -14.32
N LYS A 83 7.11 4.68 -15.06
CA LYS A 83 8.12 5.51 -15.75
C LYS A 83 8.78 6.51 -14.80
N ASN A 84 8.06 6.96 -13.77
CA ASN A 84 8.52 7.93 -12.81
C ASN A 84 9.56 7.34 -11.85
N LEU A 85 10.83 7.71 -12.06
CA LEU A 85 11.95 7.27 -11.23
C LEU A 85 12.01 8.00 -9.87
N ARG A 86 11.32 9.14 -9.68
CA ARG A 86 11.27 9.85 -8.39
C ARG A 86 10.60 9.03 -7.28
N ARG A 87 9.93 7.93 -7.66
CA ARG A 87 9.41 6.93 -6.71
C ARG A 87 10.51 6.26 -5.88
N ARG A 88 11.77 6.32 -6.33
CA ARG A 88 12.91 5.87 -5.53
C ARG A 88 13.14 6.72 -4.27
N ASP A 89 12.63 7.94 -4.26
CA ASP A 89 12.73 8.85 -3.11
C ASP A 89 11.59 8.63 -2.09
N LEU A 90 10.64 7.73 -2.40
CA LEU A 90 9.49 7.41 -1.56
C LEU A 90 9.72 6.11 -0.78
N THR A 91 9.11 6.05 0.40
CA THR A 91 8.96 4.79 1.15
C THR A 91 8.01 3.84 0.43
N ARG A 92 8.02 2.56 0.82
CA ARG A 92 7.12 1.54 0.24
C ARG A 92 5.66 1.90 0.47
N LEU A 93 5.30 2.37 1.68
CA LEU A 93 3.93 2.79 1.96
C LEU A 93 3.51 4.05 1.22
N GLU A 94 4.37 5.05 1.06
CA GLU A 94 4.05 6.23 0.24
C GLU A 94 3.82 5.87 -1.22
N ALA A 95 4.73 5.08 -1.79
CA ALA A 95 4.57 4.60 -3.15
C ALA A 95 3.30 3.75 -3.30
N THR A 96 2.98 2.91 -2.31
CA THR A 96 1.73 2.12 -2.25
C THR A 96 0.51 3.03 -2.17
N TYR A 97 0.56 4.09 -1.37
CA TYR A 97 -0.53 5.04 -1.23
C TYR A 97 -0.87 5.68 -2.58
N LEU A 98 0.15 6.13 -3.35
CA LEU A 98 -0.08 6.69 -4.69
C LEU A 98 -0.77 5.71 -5.66
N GLU A 99 -0.49 4.41 -5.52
CA GLU A 99 -1.09 3.37 -6.36
C GLU A 99 -2.49 2.94 -5.90
N ALA A 100 -2.76 3.06 -4.61
CA ALA A 100 -3.96 2.54 -3.97
C ALA A 100 -5.16 3.47 -4.08
N VAL A 101 -4.95 4.79 -4.15
CA VAL A 101 -6.09 5.71 -4.21
C VAL A 101 -6.74 5.62 -5.60
N ILE A 102 -7.95 5.07 -5.64
CA ILE A 102 -8.76 4.96 -6.85
C ILE A 102 -8.97 6.37 -7.43
N GLY A 103 -8.56 6.53 -8.69
CA GLY A 103 -8.55 7.84 -9.38
C GLY A 103 -7.24 8.61 -9.29
N PHE A 104 -6.22 8.08 -8.59
CA PHE A 104 -4.83 8.58 -8.59
C PHE A 104 -3.85 7.69 -9.34
N ASP A 105 -4.33 6.65 -10.02
CA ASP A 105 -3.52 5.81 -10.90
C ASP A 105 -2.82 6.63 -12.02
N ARG A 106 -3.27 7.86 -12.31
CA ARG A 106 -2.55 8.81 -13.19
C ARG A 106 -1.44 9.61 -12.49
N TRP A 107 -1.57 9.79 -11.18
CA TRP A 107 -0.59 10.45 -10.30
C TRP A 107 0.47 9.51 -9.76
N CYS A 108 0.37 8.20 -10.05
CA CYS A 108 1.49 7.27 -9.87
C CYS A 108 2.77 7.73 -10.62
N GLU A 109 2.60 8.60 -11.62
CA GLU A 109 3.64 9.27 -12.40
C GLU A 109 3.91 10.73 -11.95
N GLY A 110 3.17 11.25 -10.96
CA GLY A 110 3.25 12.63 -10.45
C GLY A 110 4.09 12.80 -9.18
N GLY A 111 4.11 14.03 -8.64
CA GLY A 111 4.79 14.35 -7.38
C GLY A 111 3.90 14.08 -6.15
N TRP A 112 4.53 13.68 -5.04
CA TRP A 112 3.85 13.31 -3.80
C TRP A 112 2.96 14.42 -3.21
N ASP A 113 3.48 15.64 -3.09
CA ASP A 113 2.72 16.76 -2.52
C ASP A 113 1.48 17.12 -3.37
N GLN A 114 1.62 17.00 -4.69
CA GLN A 114 0.50 17.21 -5.62
C GLN A 114 -0.57 16.13 -5.47
N ALA A 115 -0.15 14.87 -5.30
CA ALA A 115 -1.09 13.79 -5.00
C ALA A 115 -1.82 14.03 -3.67
N LEU A 116 -1.12 14.38 -2.60
CA LEU A 116 -1.72 14.67 -1.30
C LEU A 116 -2.74 15.82 -1.36
N SER A 117 -2.36 16.96 -1.95
CA SER A 117 -3.26 18.12 -2.09
C SER A 117 -4.52 17.79 -2.90
N THR A 118 -4.39 17.04 -3.98
CA THR A 118 -5.52 16.62 -4.80
C THR A 118 -6.40 15.59 -4.09
N THR A 119 -5.81 14.68 -3.29
CA THR A 119 -6.57 13.73 -2.46
C THR A 119 -7.38 14.46 -1.42
N LYS A 120 -6.78 15.47 -0.76
CA LYS A 120 -7.47 16.32 0.19
C LYS A 120 -8.72 16.97 -0.42
N ILE A 121 -8.56 17.63 -1.57
CA ILE A 121 -9.67 18.28 -2.28
C ILE A 121 -10.78 17.28 -2.62
N ARG A 122 -10.42 16.05 -3.02
CA ARG A 122 -11.41 15.01 -3.33
C ARG A 122 -12.15 14.55 -2.08
N LEU A 123 -11.45 14.29 -0.98
CA LEU A 123 -12.07 13.89 0.28
C LEU A 123 -13.00 14.97 0.81
N GLU A 124 -12.61 16.24 0.73
CA GLU A 124 -13.46 17.38 1.10
C GLU A 124 -14.74 17.41 0.26
N ARG A 125 -14.65 17.21 -1.07
CA ARG A 125 -15.83 17.14 -1.94
C ARG A 125 -16.70 15.91 -1.68
N SER A 126 -16.10 14.73 -1.49
CA SER A 126 -16.83 13.51 -1.16
C SER A 126 -17.60 13.68 0.15
N ALA A 127 -16.99 14.31 1.15
CA ALA A 127 -17.64 14.68 2.39
C ALA A 127 -18.83 15.64 2.18
N GLU A 128 -18.63 16.70 1.40
CA GLU A 128 -19.69 17.65 1.06
C GLU A 128 -20.87 16.99 0.33
N ASN A 129 -20.58 15.97 -0.48
CA ASN A 129 -21.58 15.19 -1.23
C ASN A 129 -22.19 14.03 -0.42
N GLY A 130 -21.76 13.80 0.82
CA GLY A 130 -22.23 12.71 1.67
C GLY A 130 -21.76 11.31 1.22
N GLU A 131 -20.66 11.22 0.47
CA GLU A 131 -20.04 9.95 0.07
C GLU A 131 -19.26 9.33 1.25
N GLU A 132 -19.15 7.99 1.24
CA GLU A 132 -18.39 7.27 2.27
C GLU A 132 -16.90 7.61 2.18
N LEU A 133 -16.32 8.08 3.28
CA LEU A 133 -14.91 8.42 3.38
C LEU A 133 -14.07 7.20 3.83
N PRO A 134 -12.78 7.17 3.47
CA PRO A 134 -11.85 6.18 4.00
C PRO A 134 -11.73 6.27 5.52
N ARG A 135 -11.45 5.12 6.13
CA ARG A 135 -11.33 4.98 7.58
C ARG A 135 -10.01 5.56 8.09
N ALA A 136 -10.06 6.68 8.80
CA ALA A 136 -8.91 7.33 9.43
C ALA A 136 -8.10 6.36 10.33
N ASP A 137 -8.78 5.55 11.13
CA ASP A 137 -8.18 4.58 12.03
C ASP A 137 -7.47 3.43 11.30
N ALA A 138 -7.87 3.12 10.06
CA ALA A 138 -7.18 2.16 9.20
C ALA A 138 -5.89 2.76 8.64
N VAL A 139 -5.93 4.03 8.20
CA VAL A 139 -4.75 4.77 7.71
C VAL A 139 -3.67 4.92 8.80
N GLU A 140 -4.08 5.22 10.04
CA GLU A 140 -3.15 5.34 11.17
C GLU A 140 -2.50 4.01 11.54
N ARG A 141 -3.29 2.92 11.55
CA ARG A 141 -2.79 1.56 11.82
C ARG A 141 -1.82 1.09 10.76
N VAL A 142 -2.01 1.52 9.52
CA VAL A 142 -1.13 1.14 8.41
C VAL A 142 0.30 1.64 8.60
N ALA A 143 0.49 2.83 9.15
CA ALA A 143 1.82 3.41 9.36
C ALA A 143 2.72 2.47 10.19
N GLU A 144 2.13 1.63 11.04
CA GLU A 144 2.86 0.64 11.86
C GLU A 144 3.50 -0.48 11.02
N TYR A 145 3.03 -0.72 9.79
CA TYR A 145 3.63 -1.69 8.87
C TYR A 145 4.90 -1.19 8.19
N GLU A 146 5.26 0.09 8.33
CA GLU A 146 6.56 0.57 7.84
C GLU A 146 7.68 0.04 8.75
N TRP A 147 8.65 -0.63 8.11
CA TRP A 147 9.74 -1.32 8.80
C TRP A 147 10.67 -0.36 9.56
N LEU A 148 10.97 0.78 8.95
CA LEU A 148 11.85 1.79 9.52
C LEU A 148 11.03 2.82 10.30
N ARG A 149 11.43 3.08 11.55
CA ARG A 149 10.82 4.11 12.40
C ARG A 149 10.80 5.48 11.72
N THR A 150 11.89 5.85 11.03
CA THR A 150 11.97 7.12 10.28
C THR A 150 10.95 7.18 9.15
N GLY A 151 10.73 6.08 8.43
CA GLY A 151 9.68 5.98 7.40
C GLY A 151 8.28 6.10 7.98
N ARG A 152 8.03 5.46 9.14
CA ARG A 152 6.77 5.57 9.88
C ARG A 152 6.46 7.02 10.26
N ASP A 153 7.43 7.72 10.85
CA ASP A 153 7.26 9.10 11.31
C ASP A 153 7.03 10.06 10.13
N GLN A 154 7.74 9.87 9.02
CA GLN A 154 7.54 10.64 7.79
C GLN A 154 6.15 10.42 7.18
N PHE A 155 5.72 9.16 7.06
CA PHE A 155 4.39 8.82 6.55
C PHE A 155 3.29 9.45 7.42
N ARG A 156 3.39 9.31 8.76
CA ARG A 156 2.45 9.93 9.70
C ARG A 156 2.38 11.44 9.56
N SER A 157 3.54 12.11 9.50
CA SER A 157 3.59 13.56 9.37
C SER A 157 2.90 14.03 8.09
N ARG A 158 3.09 13.31 6.99
CA ARG A 158 2.52 13.63 5.67
C ARG A 158 1.02 13.33 5.58
N MET A 159 0.55 12.29 6.28
CA MET A 159 -0.85 11.87 6.26
C MET A 159 -1.77 12.63 7.24
N ARG A 160 -1.20 13.38 8.20
CA ARG A 160 -1.94 14.09 9.25
C ARG A 160 -3.08 14.95 8.72
N ASP A 161 -2.83 15.72 7.66
CA ASP A 161 -3.82 16.62 7.08
C ASP A 161 -5.00 15.87 6.45
N LEU A 162 -4.74 14.70 5.87
CA LEU A 162 -5.79 13.87 5.27
C LEU A 162 -6.62 13.16 6.34
N VAL A 163 -5.98 12.67 7.41
CA VAL A 163 -6.67 12.11 8.58
C VAL A 163 -7.59 13.17 9.23
N GLY A 164 -7.15 14.43 9.29
CA GLY A 164 -7.98 15.54 9.77
C GLY A 164 -9.26 15.74 8.96
N VAL A 165 -9.19 15.61 7.63
CA VAL A 165 -10.40 15.67 6.77
C VAL A 165 -11.30 14.44 6.99
N MET A 166 -10.72 13.25 7.07
CA MET A 166 -11.46 11.99 7.28
C MET A 166 -12.20 11.97 8.63
N THR A 167 -11.66 12.62 9.66
CA THR A 167 -12.24 12.68 11.02
C THR A 167 -13.13 13.91 11.25
N GLY A 168 -12.87 15.02 10.55
CA GLY A 168 -13.61 16.28 10.69
C GLY A 168 -15.06 16.24 10.19
N CYS A 169 -15.45 15.21 9.45
CA CYS A 169 -16.81 15.04 8.93
C CYS A 169 -17.79 14.43 9.94
N ASP A 170 -17.29 13.68 10.94
CA ASP A 170 -18.15 13.13 12.01
C ASP A 170 -18.73 14.23 12.91
N GLN A 171 -18.12 15.42 12.97
CA GLN A 171 -18.60 16.52 13.81
C GLN A 171 -19.69 17.38 13.16
N ARG A 172 -19.93 17.28 11.85
CA ARG A 172 -20.97 18.05 11.14
C ARG A 172 -22.27 17.29 10.93
N ALA A 173 -22.28 15.97 11.11
CA ALA A 173 -23.47 15.13 10.96
C ALA A 173 -24.24 14.91 12.28
N GLY A 174 -23.76 15.47 13.40
CA GLY A 174 -24.36 15.34 14.74
C GLY A 174 -24.76 16.65 15.42
N GLY A 175 -24.91 17.74 14.66
CA GLY A 175 -25.35 19.06 15.15
C GLY A 175 -26.73 19.44 14.68
#